data_AF-A0A0F9QUH8-F1
#
_entry.id   AF-A0A0F9QUH8-F1
#
_cell.length_a   1.000
_cell.length_b   1.000
_cell.length_c   1.000
_cell.angle_alpha   90.00
_cell.angle_beta   90.00
_cell.angle_gamma   90.00
#
_symmetry.space_group_name_H-M   'P 1'
#
loop_
_entity.id
_entity.type
_entity.pdbx_description
1 polymer ?
#
loop_
_entity_poly.entity_id
_entity_poly.type
_entity_poly.pdbx_seq_one_letter_code
_entity_poly.pdbx_strand_id
1 'polypeptide(L)'
;MELTEKQKIRFWGKVKKTNSCWMWVATLHAGYGYVGLNGKDYSAHRISWEIHFGKIPEGMLVLHKCDNPPCVNPKHLWIGTRKQNTQDMIKKGRATP
;
A
#
# COMPACT_ATOMS: atom_id res chain seq x y z
N MET A 1 10.46 -3.37 8.49
CA MET A 1 10.50 -2.46 9.65
C MET A 1 9.66 -3.08 10.74
N GLU A 2 10.06 -2.95 12.00
CA GLU A 2 9.23 -3.39 13.13
C GLU A 2 8.42 -2.19 13.64
N LEU A 3 7.09 -2.27 13.51
CA LEU A 3 6.18 -1.25 14.04
C LEU A 3 5.77 -1.64 15.46
N THR A 4 5.73 -0.66 16.36
CA THR A 4 5.18 -0.83 17.70
C THR A 4 3.65 -1.02 17.65
N GLU A 5 3.07 -1.62 18.68
CA GLU A 5 1.61 -1.77 18.77
C GLU A 5 0.87 -0.43 18.71
N LYS A 6 1.42 0.62 19.35
CA LYS A 6 0.87 1.98 19.26
C LYS A 6 0.84 2.50 17.83
N GLN A 7 1.86 2.20 17.03
CA GLN A 7 1.91 2.59 15.62
C GLN A 7 0.90 1.81 14.78
N LYS A 8 0.74 0.50 15.03
CA LYS A 8 -0.28 -0.34 14.37
C LYS A 8 -1.69 0.16 14.66
N ILE A 9 -1.99 0.46 15.92
CA ILE A 9 -3.29 1.03 16.34
C ILE A 9 -3.54 2.35 15.61
N ARG A 10 -2.56 3.27 15.62
CA ARG A 10 -2.67 4.56 14.91
C ARG A 10 -2.87 4.38 13.40
N PHE A 11 -2.19 3.42 12.79
CA PHE A 11 -2.34 3.10 11.37
C PHE A 11 -3.77 2.63 11.08
N TRP A 12 -4.26 1.61 11.79
CA TRP A 12 -5.59 1.04 11.56
C TRP A 12 -6.73 1.99 11.93
N GLY A 13 -6.52 2.91 12.88
CA GLY A 13 -7.47 3.99 13.17
C GLY A 13 -7.69 4.98 12.02
N LYS A 14 -6.81 4.98 11.01
CA LYS A 14 -6.91 5.80 9.79
C LYS A 14 -7.38 5.01 8.57
N VAL A 15 -7.94 3.82 8.79
CA VAL A 15 -8.41 2.93 7.72
C VAL A 15 -9.91 2.74 7.83
N LYS A 16 -10.65 3.16 6.80
CA LYS A 16 -12.07 2.84 6.64
C LYS A 16 -12.19 1.49 5.93
N LYS A 17 -12.51 0.44 6.68
CA LYS A 17 -12.73 -0.90 6.12
C LYS A 17 -14.11 -1.00 5.47
N THR A 18 -14.15 -1.54 4.26
CA THR A 18 -15.39 -1.93 3.56
C THR A 18 -15.37 -3.44 3.27
N ASN A 19 -16.42 -3.96 2.64
CA ASN A 19 -16.48 -5.36 2.22
C ASN A 19 -15.42 -5.73 1.15
N SER A 20 -14.84 -4.73 0.46
CA SER A 20 -13.78 -4.94 -0.54
C SER A 20 -12.50 -4.19 -0.17
N CYS A 21 -12.37 -2.94 -0.60
CA CYS A 21 -11.20 -2.11 -0.33
C CYS A 21 -11.20 -1.58 1.10
N TRP A 22 -10.02 -1.54 1.71
CA TRP A 22 -9.81 -0.86 2.98
C TRP A 22 -9.15 0.47 2.67
N MET A 23 -9.90 1.56 2.82
CA MET A 23 -9.49 2.87 2.32
C MET A 23 -8.64 3.59 3.36
N TRP A 24 -7.46 4.03 2.96
CA TRP A 24 -6.70 5.03 3.72
C TRP A 24 -7.43 6.37 3.66
N VAL A 25 -7.77 6.94 4.82
CA VAL A 25 -8.55 8.19 4.91
C VAL A 25 -7.75 9.37 5.47
N ALA A 26 -6.43 9.24 5.59
CA ALA A 26 -5.55 10.34 5.95
C ALA A 26 -4.83 10.90 4.70
N THR A 27 -3.58 11.33 4.84
CA THR A 27 -2.83 12.00 3.77
C THR A 27 -2.76 11.16 2.49
N LEU A 28 -3.12 11.79 1.37
CA LEU A 28 -2.97 11.26 0.02
C LEU A 28 -2.01 12.14 -0.78
N HIS A 29 -1.18 11.52 -1.62
CA HIS A 29 -0.34 12.21 -2.60
C HIS A 29 -0.38 11.44 -3.92
N ALA A 30 -0.75 12.13 -5.02
CA ALA A 30 -1.00 11.51 -6.33
C ALA A 30 -1.93 10.28 -6.26
N GLY A 31 -2.95 10.34 -5.38
CA GLY A 31 -3.90 9.24 -5.12
C GLY A 31 -3.41 8.18 -4.13
N TYR A 32 -2.11 8.08 -3.83
CA TYR A 32 -1.58 7.08 -2.89
C TYR A 32 -1.64 7.55 -1.45
N GLY A 33 -1.98 6.65 -0.53
CA GLY A 33 -1.95 6.92 0.91
C GLY A 33 -0.53 6.99 1.47
N TYR A 34 -0.31 7.94 2.39
CA TYR A 34 0.95 8.10 3.13
C TYR A 34 0.71 8.19 4.64
N VAL A 35 1.68 7.68 5.40
CA VAL A 35 1.72 7.71 6.86
C VAL A 35 3.10 8.13 7.36
N GLY A 36 3.13 9.16 8.19
CA GLY A 36 4.33 9.58 8.91
C GLY A 36 4.60 8.69 10.13
N LEU A 37 5.75 7.99 10.12
CA LEU A 37 6.25 7.14 11.20
C LEU A 37 7.70 7.52 11.51
N ASN A 38 8.02 7.76 12.79
CA ASN A 38 9.39 8.08 13.23
C ASN A 38 10.05 9.22 12.43
N GLY A 39 9.29 10.26 12.11
CA GLY A 39 9.78 11.43 11.35
C GLY A 39 9.98 11.20 9.85
N LYS A 40 9.56 10.05 9.30
CA LYS A 40 9.63 9.73 7.88
C LYS A 40 8.26 9.36 7.33
N ASP A 41 7.99 9.73 6.08
CA ASP A 41 6.77 9.35 5.38
C ASP A 41 6.93 8.03 4.65
N TYR A 42 5.95 7.15 4.82
CA TYR A 42 5.89 5.85 4.18
C TYR A 42 4.58 5.69 3.43
N SER A 43 4.60 4.97 2.31
CA SER A 43 3.37 4.62 1.60
C SER A 43 2.51 3.68 2.46
N ALA A 44 1.25 4.03 2.65
CA ALA A 44 0.33 3.32 3.54
C ALA A 44 0.11 1.85 3.13
N HIS A 45 0.02 1.57 1.83
CA HIS A 45 -0.11 0.19 1.34
C HIS A 45 1.14 -0.66 1.64
N ARG A 46 2.34 -0.07 1.62
CA ARG A 46 3.58 -0.76 2.01
C ARG A 46 3.62 -1.04 3.51
N ILE A 47 3.15 -0.10 4.33
CA ILE A 47 3.02 -0.33 5.78
C ILE A 47 2.02 -1.46 6.06
N SER A 48 0.88 -1.48 5.37
CA SER A 48 -0.05 -2.60 5.51
C SER A 48 0.56 -3.94 5.09
N TRP A 49 1.39 -3.97 4.04
CA TRP A 49 2.12 -5.17 3.68
C TRP A 49 3.04 -5.62 4.83
N GLU A 50 3.87 -4.71 5.35
CA GLU A 50 4.83 -5.05 6.39
C GLU A 50 4.19 -5.50 7.71
N ILE A 51 3.03 -4.96 8.07
CA ILE A 51 2.26 -5.40 9.25
C ILE A 51 1.79 -6.86 9.11
N HIS A 52 1.39 -7.28 7.90
CA HIS A 52 0.74 -8.58 7.68
C HIS A 52 1.69 -9.68 7.19
N PHE A 53 2.70 -9.32 6.40
CA PHE A 53 3.57 -10.26 5.70
C PHE A 53 5.06 -10.05 6.01
N GLY A 54 5.41 -8.99 6.75
CA GLY A 54 6.78 -8.66 7.09
C GLY A 54 7.52 -7.90 5.97
N LYS A 55 8.86 -7.92 6.06
CA LYS A 55 9.75 -7.06 5.26
C LYS A 55 9.50 -7.23 3.75
N ILE A 56 9.40 -6.11 3.04
CA ILE A 56 9.38 -6.08 1.57
C ILE A 56 10.79 -6.48 1.08
N PRO A 57 10.93 -7.51 0.23
CA PRO A 57 12.23 -7.88 -0.30
C PRO A 57 12.91 -6.73 -1.05
N GLU A 58 14.23 -6.72 -1.08
CA GLU A 58 14.98 -5.66 -1.76
C GLU A 58 14.66 -5.64 -3.26
N GLY A 59 14.56 -4.42 -3.83
CA GLY A 59 14.19 -4.22 -5.23
C GLY A 59 12.72 -4.49 -5.59
N MET A 60 11.91 -4.97 -4.64
CA MET A 60 10.50 -5.28 -4.87
C MET A 60 9.55 -4.12 -4.54
N LEU A 61 8.40 -4.13 -5.21
CA LEU A 61 7.28 -3.20 -5.02
C LEU A 61 6.08 -3.92 -4.44
N VAL A 62 5.25 -3.19 -3.70
CA VAL A 62 3.92 -3.65 -3.29
C VAL A 62 2.90 -3.07 -4.26
N LEU A 63 2.18 -3.94 -4.94
CA LEU A 63 1.28 -3.60 -6.05
C LEU A 63 -0.17 -3.90 -5.68
N HIS A 64 -1.11 -3.18 -6.30
CA HIS A 64 -2.54 -3.36 -6.08
C HIS A 64 -3.15 -4.30 -7.11
N LYS A 65 -3.90 -5.30 -6.65
CA LYS A 65 -4.79 -6.12 -7.50
C LYS A 65 -6.04 -5.35 -7.93
N CYS A 66 -6.47 -4.39 -7.10
CA CYS A 66 -7.72 -3.65 -7.24
C CYS A 66 -7.59 -2.30 -7.96
N ASP A 67 -6.37 -1.90 -8.35
CA ASP A 67 -6.07 -0.63 -9.01
C ASP A 67 -6.64 0.62 -8.31
N ASN A 68 -6.82 0.54 -6.99
CA ASN A 68 -7.36 1.61 -6.15
C ASN A 68 -6.24 2.10 -5.21
N PRO A 69 -5.52 3.20 -5.55
CA PRO A 69 -4.30 3.60 -4.85
C PRO A 69 -4.42 3.86 -3.33
N PRO A 70 -5.55 4.39 -2.79
CA PRO A 70 -5.76 4.50 -1.35
C PRO A 70 -6.00 3.17 -0.63
N CYS A 71 -6.17 2.05 -1.34
CA CYS A 71 -6.46 0.76 -0.72
C CYS A 71 -5.24 0.21 0.04
N VAL A 72 -5.48 -0.24 1.27
CA VAL A 72 -4.52 -0.90 2.16
C VAL A 72 -5.00 -2.26 2.62
N ASN A 73 -5.94 -2.90 1.91
CA ASN A 73 -6.36 -4.27 2.25
C ASN A 73 -5.24 -5.25 1.87
N PRO A 74 -4.63 -6.00 2.82
CA PRO A 74 -3.52 -6.91 2.52
C PRO A 74 -3.88 -7.98 1.47
N LYS A 75 -5.17 -8.38 1.37
CA LYS A 75 -5.63 -9.33 0.34
C LYS A 75 -5.56 -8.77 -1.09
N HIS A 76 -5.63 -7.45 -1.21
CA HIS A 76 -5.54 -6.72 -2.48
C HIS A 76 -4.10 -6.32 -2.83
N LEU A 77 -3.12 -6.67 -2.01
CA LEU A 77 -1.71 -6.36 -2.23
C LEU A 77 -0.94 -7.60 -2.69
N TRP A 78 0.13 -7.38 -3.44
CA TRP A 78 1.08 -8.42 -3.85
C TRP A 78 2.47 -7.84 -4.09
N ILE A 79 3.50 -8.68 -4.04
CA ILE A 79 4.89 -8.29 -4.33
C ILE A 79 5.20 -8.51 -5.80
N GLY A 80 5.73 -7.47 -6.44
CA GLY A 80 6.19 -7.55 -7.82
C GLY A 80 7.42 -6.69 -8.09
N THR A 81 8.12 -7.04 -9.15
CA THR A 81 9.22 -6.24 -9.71
C THR A 81 8.67 -5.01 -10.43
N ARG A 82 9.55 -4.03 -10.70
CA ARG A 82 9.22 -2.89 -11.57
C ARG A 82 8.69 -3.34 -12.93
N LYS A 83 9.33 -4.35 -13.54
CA LYS A 83 8.89 -4.94 -14.82
C LYS A 83 7.47 -5.49 -14.74
N GLN A 84 7.15 -6.22 -13.67
CA GLN A 84 5.80 -6.74 -13.46
C GLN A 84 4.77 -5.63 -13.25
N ASN A 85 5.11 -4.55 -12.54
CA ASN A 85 4.24 -3.39 -12.40
C ASN A 85 3.93 -2.74 -13.75
N THR A 86 4.96 -2.52 -14.58
CA THR A 86 4.78 -1.98 -15.94
C THR A 86 3.93 -2.91 -16.81
N GLN A 87 4.18 -4.23 -16.74
CA GLN A 87 3.38 -5.22 -17.47
C GLN A 87 1.92 -5.23 -17.00
N ASP A 88 1.66 -5.14 -15.70
CA ASP A 88 0.31 -5.05 -15.13
C ASP A 88 -0.42 -3.78 -15.59
N MET A 89 0.27 -2.64 -15.56
CA MET A 89 -0.23 -1.37 -16.06
C MET A 89 -0.64 -1.46 -17.54
N ILE A 90 0.21 -2.05 -18.40
CA ILE A 90 -0.07 -2.25 -19.82
C ILE A 90 -1.26 -3.20 -20.01
N LYS A 91 -1.27 -4.36 -19.33
CA LYS A 91 -2.36 -5.34 -19.41
C LYS A 91 -3.72 -4.75 -19.01
N LYS A 92 -3.72 -3.77 -18.11
CA LYS A 92 -4.91 -3.08 -17.63
C LYS A 92 -5.25 -1.82 -18.43
N GLY A 93 -4.53 -1.52 -19.51
CA GLY A 93 -4.78 -0.34 -20.35
C GLY A 93 -4.53 0.99 -19.64
N ARG A 94 -3.67 1.01 -18.61
CA ARG A 94 -3.32 2.21 -17.84
C ARG A 94 -2.05 2.91 -18.36
N ALA A 95 -1.45 2.40 -19.43
CA ALA A 95 -0.32 3.06 -20.08
C ALA A 95 -0.81 4.32 -20.81
N THR A 96 -0.13 5.44 -20.61
CA THR A 96 -0.37 6.64 -21.42
C THR A 96 0.09 6.39 -22.86
N PRO A 97 -0.64 6.93 -23.87
CA PRO A 97 -0.22 6.89 -25.27
C PRO A 97 1.16 7.53 -25.50
#